data_AF-A0A3L6L559-F1
#
_entry.id   AF-A0A3L6L559-F1
#
_cell.length_a   1.000
_cell.length_b   1.000
_cell.length_c   1.000
_cell.angle_alpha   90.00
_cell.angle_beta   90.00
_cell.angle_gamma   90.00
#
_symmetry.space_group_name_H-M   'P 1'
#
loop_
_entity.id
_entity.type
_entity.pdbx_description
1 polymer ?
#
loop_
_entity_poly.entity_id
_entity_poly.type
_entity_poly.pdbx_seq_one_letter_code
_entity_poly.pdbx_strand_id
1 'polypeptide(L)'
;MQTQRPPSQPRQPPSLSPSSRGVVEDVRGGIGAYPGQRKNEQLVIAVKDLESNLQRACQRKDELENHLRRVETTRIRSGAERAKKIALERELADVQKQVSDIRMKLRSLSALER
;
A
#
# COMPACT_ATOMS: atom_id res chain seq x y z
N MET A 1 20.08 32.96 -59.94
CA MET A 1 20.22 33.25 -58.50
C MET A 1 19.82 32.00 -57.72
N GLN A 2 20.80 31.12 -57.49
CA GLN A 2 20.68 29.91 -56.67
C GLN A 2 21.07 30.27 -55.24
N THR A 3 20.31 29.82 -54.24
CA THR A 3 20.77 29.76 -52.85
C THR A 3 20.43 28.39 -52.29
N GLN A 4 21.44 27.54 -52.24
CA GLN A 4 21.44 26.23 -51.59
C GLN A 4 21.50 26.41 -50.07
N ARG A 5 20.74 25.62 -49.30
CA ARG A 5 20.89 25.46 -47.85
C ARG A 5 21.67 24.16 -47.56
N PRO A 6 22.63 24.16 -46.64
CA PRO A 6 23.39 22.95 -46.29
C PRO A 6 22.61 22.04 -45.32
N PRO A 7 22.88 20.71 -45.33
CA PRO A 7 22.25 19.77 -44.41
C PRO A 7 22.93 19.75 -43.02
N SER A 8 22.10 19.80 -41.98
CA SER A 8 22.49 19.70 -40.57
C SER A 8 22.69 18.22 -40.18
N GLN A 9 23.91 17.84 -39.81
CA GLN A 9 24.21 16.54 -39.19
C GLN A 9 23.77 16.51 -37.71
N PRO A 10 23.07 15.47 -37.25
CA PRO A 10 22.96 15.16 -35.82
C PRO A 10 24.07 14.18 -35.37
N ARG A 11 24.54 14.44 -34.15
CA ARG A 11 25.75 13.95 -33.48
C ARG A 11 25.74 12.44 -33.21
N GLN A 12 26.92 11.83 -33.31
CA GLN A 12 27.22 10.47 -32.83
C GLN A 12 27.01 10.37 -31.29
N PRO A 13 26.56 9.22 -30.77
CA PRO A 13 26.53 8.95 -29.33
C PRO A 13 27.93 8.58 -28.78
N PRO A 14 28.27 8.96 -27.54
CA PRO A 14 29.55 8.59 -26.95
C PRO A 14 29.60 7.10 -26.56
N SER A 15 30.68 6.43 -26.96
CA SER A 15 31.00 5.07 -26.58
C SER A 15 31.44 4.99 -25.11
N LEU A 16 30.88 4.02 -24.40
CA LEU A 16 31.30 3.62 -23.07
C LEU A 16 32.66 2.89 -23.15
N SER A 17 33.58 3.21 -22.26
CA SER A 17 34.69 2.32 -21.90
C SER A 17 34.92 2.38 -20.38
N PRO A 18 35.07 1.22 -19.72
CA PRO A 18 35.14 1.11 -18.27
C PRO A 18 36.59 1.30 -17.81
N SER A 19 36.85 2.29 -16.96
CA SER A 19 38.13 2.43 -16.28
C SER A 19 38.03 1.80 -14.88
N SER A 20 38.45 0.53 -14.81
CA SER A 20 38.65 -0.21 -13.56
C SER A 20 40.13 -0.13 -13.17
N ARG A 21 40.43 0.57 -12.06
CA ARG A 21 41.59 0.41 -11.15
C ARG A 21 41.56 1.63 -10.23
N GLY A 22 41.05 1.56 -9.01
CA GLY A 22 41.46 0.65 -7.94
C GLY A 22 42.04 1.52 -6.82
N VAL A 23 41.17 2.26 -6.12
CA VAL A 23 41.52 3.16 -5.03
C VAL A 23 41.13 2.46 -3.73
N VAL A 24 42.14 1.87 -3.09
CA VAL A 24 42.25 1.52 -1.65
C VAL A 24 41.00 0.94 -0.97
N GLU A 25 40.90 -0.39 -0.96
CA GLU A 25 40.20 -1.11 0.11
C GLU A 25 41.14 -1.27 1.30
N ASP A 26 41.05 -0.36 2.25
CA ASP A 26 41.56 -0.58 3.60
C ASP A 26 40.70 0.16 4.62
N VAL A 27 39.50 -0.37 4.92
CA VAL A 27 38.83 -0.17 6.22
C VAL A 27 37.98 -1.40 6.53
N ARG A 28 38.57 -2.32 7.30
CA ARG A 28 37.81 -3.18 8.22
C ARG A 28 37.11 -2.28 9.24
N GLY A 29 35.81 -2.53 9.46
CA GLY A 29 35.14 -2.21 10.71
C GLY A 29 34.06 -1.15 10.60
N GLY A 30 32.81 -1.61 10.56
CA GLY A 30 31.65 -0.76 10.74
C GLY A 30 30.44 -1.30 10.01
N ILE A 31 29.68 -2.15 10.70
CA ILE A 31 28.31 -2.52 10.32
C ILE A 31 27.47 -1.25 10.42
N GLY A 32 27.62 -0.35 9.45
CA GLY A 32 26.77 0.79 9.25
C GLY A 32 25.56 0.32 8.48
N ALA A 33 24.54 -0.18 9.20
CA ALA A 33 23.21 -0.32 8.63
C ALA A 33 22.83 1.06 8.06
N TYR A 34 22.79 1.16 6.73
CA TYR A 34 22.43 2.39 6.05
C TYR A 34 21.07 2.86 6.61
N PRO A 35 20.89 4.17 6.91
CA PRO A 35 19.63 4.68 7.47
C PRO A 35 18.37 4.33 6.67
N GLY A 36 18.51 3.97 5.39
CA GLY A 36 17.43 3.48 4.54
C GLY A 36 16.97 2.05 4.84
N GLN A 37 17.84 1.15 5.31
CA GLN A 37 17.47 -0.25 5.58
C GLN A 37 16.47 -0.37 6.74
N ARG A 38 16.73 0.34 7.86
CA ARG A 38 15.82 0.31 9.03
C ARG A 38 14.47 0.97 8.76
N LYS A 39 14.43 2.01 7.92
CA LYS A 39 13.17 2.66 7.49
C LYS A 39 12.33 1.71 6.63
N ASN A 40 12.98 0.98 5.73
CA ASN A 40 12.31 -0.02 4.89
C ASN A 40 11.79 -1.20 5.72
N GLU A 41 12.56 -1.69 6.69
CA GLU A 41 12.11 -2.76 7.60
C GLU A 41 10.87 -2.37 8.40
N GLN A 42 10.84 -1.15 8.96
CA GLN A 42 9.68 -0.63 9.70
C GLN A 42 8.45 -0.46 8.80
N LEU A 43 8.65 0.00 7.56
CA LEU A 43 7.58 0.17 6.59
C LEU A 43 7.00 -1.19 6.18
N VAL A 44 7.85 -2.21 5.96
CA VAL A 44 7.43 -3.58 5.66
C VAL A 44 6.62 -4.18 6.81
N ILE A 45 7.06 -3.98 8.06
CA ILE A 45 6.30 -4.43 9.24
C ILE A 45 4.93 -3.74 9.29
N ALA A 46 4.89 -2.42 9.13
CA ALA A 46 3.65 -1.64 9.15
C ALA A 46 2.68 -2.07 8.04
N VAL A 47 3.16 -2.35 6.83
CA VAL A 47 2.34 -2.86 5.72
C VAL A 47 1.77 -4.23 6.06
N LYS A 48 2.58 -5.17 6.55
CA LYS A 48 2.12 -6.51 6.95
C LYS A 48 1.06 -6.45 8.05
N ASP A 49 1.25 -5.60 9.05
CA ASP A 49 0.28 -5.40 10.13
C ASP A 49 -1.05 -4.84 9.59
N LEU A 50 -0.98 -3.85 8.68
CA LEU A 50 -2.15 -3.28 8.04
C LEU A 50 -2.87 -4.29 7.14
N GLU A 51 -2.14 -5.14 6.40
CA GLU A 51 -2.71 -6.21 5.58
C GLU A 51 -3.43 -7.26 6.44
N SER A 52 -2.80 -7.70 7.53
CA SER A 52 -3.41 -8.63 8.49
C SER A 52 -4.67 -8.02 9.12
N ASN A 53 -4.62 -6.73 9.49
CA ASN A 53 -5.78 -6.01 10.00
C ASN A 53 -6.89 -5.88 8.95
N LEU A 54 -6.54 -5.61 7.69
CA LEU A 54 -7.49 -5.52 6.59
C LEU A 54 -8.20 -6.86 6.38
N GLN A 55 -7.45 -7.96 6.39
CA GLN A 55 -8.01 -9.31 6.23
C GLN A 55 -9.02 -9.61 7.34
N ARG A 56 -8.65 -9.36 8.61
CA ARG A 56 -9.54 -9.54 9.76
C ARG A 56 -10.79 -8.65 9.68
N ALA A 57 -10.62 -7.39 9.29
CA ALA A 57 -11.74 -6.47 9.15
C ALA A 57 -12.70 -6.90 8.02
N CYS A 58 -12.18 -7.38 6.89
CA CYS A 58 -13.01 -7.94 5.81
C CYS A 58 -13.78 -9.20 6.25
N GLN A 59 -13.12 -10.13 6.95
CA GLN A 59 -13.80 -11.32 7.49
C GLN A 59 -14.94 -10.94 8.44
N ARG A 60 -14.68 -10.02 9.38
CA ARG A 60 -15.71 -9.51 10.29
C ARG A 60 -16.85 -8.82 9.55
N LYS A 61 -16.56 -8.04 8.52
CA LYS A 61 -17.59 -7.41 7.66
C LYS A 61 -18.50 -8.48 7.06
N ASP A 62 -17.92 -9.52 6.48
CA ASP A 62 -18.68 -10.59 5.81
C ASP A 62 -19.52 -11.40 6.82
N GLU A 63 -19.01 -11.65 8.03
CA GLU A 63 -19.75 -12.27 9.13
C GLU A 63 -20.96 -11.41 9.56
N LEU A 64 -20.78 -10.10 9.70
CA LEU A 64 -21.85 -9.16 10.04
C LEU A 64 -22.89 -9.07 8.93
N GLU A 65 -22.48 -9.03 7.66
CA GLU A 65 -23.39 -9.07 6.50
C GLU A 65 -24.18 -10.38 6.46
N ASN A 66 -23.56 -11.51 6.79
CA ASN A 66 -24.24 -12.79 6.91
C ASN A 66 -25.25 -12.80 8.05
N HIS A 67 -24.89 -12.25 9.21
CA HIS A 67 -25.78 -12.18 10.36
C HIS A 67 -26.96 -11.26 10.09
N LEU A 68 -26.71 -10.08 9.50
CA LEU A 68 -27.75 -9.13 9.12
C LEU A 68 -28.73 -9.77 8.12
N ARG A 69 -28.22 -10.44 7.08
CA ARG A 69 -29.08 -11.19 6.13
C ARG A 69 -29.98 -12.20 6.82
N ARG A 70 -29.47 -12.94 7.81
CA ARG A 70 -30.28 -13.90 8.60
C ARG A 70 -31.36 -13.21 9.44
N VAL A 71 -31.03 -12.06 10.03
CA VAL A 71 -32.01 -11.27 10.80
C VAL A 71 -33.08 -10.69 9.87
N GLU A 72 -32.72 -10.30 8.65
CA GLU A 72 -33.64 -9.75 7.65
C GLU A 72 -34.56 -10.78 7.02
N THR A 73 -34.12 -12.03 6.88
CA THR A 73 -34.99 -13.13 6.42
C THR A 73 -36.00 -13.55 7.48
N THR A 74 -35.72 -13.28 8.76
CA THR A 74 -36.67 -13.52 9.85
C THR A 74 -37.62 -12.36 10.03
N ARG A 75 -38.92 -12.65 10.18
CA ARG A 75 -39.92 -11.64 10.56
C ARG A 75 -39.59 -11.09 11.94
N ILE A 76 -39.28 -9.79 12.02
CA ILE A 76 -39.12 -9.05 13.27
C ILE A 76 -40.50 -8.93 13.95
N ARG A 77 -40.62 -9.49 15.16
CA ARG A 77 -41.86 -9.53 15.95
C ARG A 77 -41.78 -8.67 17.21
N SER A 78 -40.60 -8.20 17.60
CA SER A 78 -40.38 -7.41 18.82
C SER A 78 -39.48 -6.20 18.62
N GLY A 79 -39.60 -5.23 19.53
CA GLY A 79 -38.69 -4.08 19.60
C GLY A 79 -37.25 -4.48 19.91
N ALA A 80 -37.04 -5.56 20.68
CA ALA A 80 -35.71 -6.09 20.99
C ALA A 80 -35.00 -6.64 19.73
N GLU A 81 -35.72 -7.36 18.88
CA GLU A 81 -35.19 -7.84 17.59
C GLU A 81 -34.87 -6.66 16.65
N ARG A 82 -35.71 -5.62 16.64
CA ARG A 82 -35.43 -4.39 15.88
C ARG A 82 -34.16 -3.69 16.40
N ALA A 83 -34.00 -3.58 17.72
CA ALA A 83 -32.80 -2.99 18.33
C ALA A 83 -31.55 -3.80 17.98
N LYS A 84 -31.63 -5.14 17.98
CA LYS A 84 -30.53 -6.02 17.57
C LYS A 84 -30.16 -5.82 16.10
N LYS A 85 -31.15 -5.69 15.21
CA LYS A 85 -30.91 -5.36 13.79
C LYS A 85 -30.16 -4.03 13.66
N ILE A 86 -30.64 -2.96 14.32
CA ILE A 86 -30.02 -1.64 14.27
C ILE A 86 -28.58 -1.67 14.81
N ALA A 87 -28.32 -2.44 15.88
CA ALA A 87 -26.98 -2.60 16.41
C ALA A 87 -26.03 -3.25 15.39
N LEU A 88 -26.48 -4.31 14.71
CA LEU A 88 -25.70 -4.98 13.66
C LEU A 88 -25.45 -4.06 12.45
N GLU A 89 -26.42 -3.25 12.04
CA GLU A 89 -26.26 -2.27 10.96
C GLU A 89 -25.21 -1.20 11.31
N ARG A 90 -25.23 -0.69 12.55
CA ARG A 90 -24.23 0.27 13.03
C ARG A 90 -22.84 -0.35 13.07
N GLU A 91 -22.74 -1.56 13.62
CA GLU A 91 -21.46 -2.28 13.68
C GLU A 91 -20.89 -2.55 12.28
N LEU A 92 -21.74 -2.92 11.32
CA LEU A 92 -21.34 -3.11 9.93
C LEU A 92 -20.81 -1.81 9.31
N ALA A 93 -21.48 -0.68 9.53
CA ALA A 93 -21.02 0.62 9.05
C ALA A 93 -19.65 1.00 9.64
N ASP A 94 -19.43 0.74 10.94
CA ASP A 94 -18.15 0.99 11.59
C ASP A 94 -17.02 0.13 11.01
N VAL A 95 -17.28 -1.17 10.78
CA VAL A 95 -16.29 -2.08 10.17
C VAL A 95 -16.02 -1.68 8.71
N GLN A 96 -17.03 -1.29 7.94
CA GLN A 96 -16.84 -0.78 6.57
C GLN A 96 -15.95 0.47 6.54
N LYS A 97 -16.15 1.39 7.49
CA LYS A 97 -15.29 2.57 7.66
C LYS A 97 -13.85 2.15 7.98
N GLN A 98 -13.65 1.22 8.92
CA GLN A 98 -12.32 0.70 9.27
C GLN A 98 -11.61 0.08 8.06
N VAL A 99 -12.31 -0.72 7.25
CA VAL A 99 -11.77 -1.29 6.01
C VAL A 99 -11.31 -0.19 5.05
N SER A 100 -12.12 0.86 4.87
CA SER A 100 -11.76 2.02 4.03
C SER A 100 -10.51 2.73 4.54
N ASP A 101 -10.45 3.00 5.85
CA ASP A 101 -9.32 3.67 6.50
C ASP A 101 -8.02 2.87 6.36
N ILE A 102 -8.07 1.55 6.56
CA ILE A 102 -6.91 0.67 6.39
C ILE A 102 -6.44 0.66 4.93
N ARG A 103 -7.37 0.58 3.96
CA ARG A 103 -7.03 0.65 2.52
C ARG A 103 -6.43 2.00 2.14
N MET A 104 -6.87 3.11 2.75
CA MET A 104 -6.25 4.42 2.54
C MET A 104 -4.83 4.46 3.10
N LYS A 105 -4.61 3.94 4.31
CA LYS A 105 -3.27 3.85 4.91
C LYS A 105 -2.32 3.02 4.05
N LEU A 106 -2.74 1.85 3.58
CA LEU A 106 -1.95 1.02 2.67
C LEU A 106 -1.59 1.77 1.39
N ARG A 107 -2.56 2.43 0.74
CA ARG A 107 -2.29 3.25 -0.45
C ARG A 107 -1.30 4.38 -0.17
N SER A 108 -1.41 5.03 0.99
CA SER A 108 -0.49 6.11 1.37
C SER A 108 0.94 5.60 1.59
N LEU A 109 1.10 4.39 2.15
CA LEU A 109 2.42 3.77 2.33
C LEU A 109 3.02 3.32 1.00
N SER A 110 2.24 2.70 0.11
CA SER A 110 2.71 2.31 -1.22
C SER A 110 3.07 3.51 -2.11
N ALA A 111 2.45 4.68 -1.87
CA ALA A 111 2.81 5.91 -2.57
C ALA A 111 4.16 6.49 -2.09
N LEU A 112 4.60 6.17 -0.87
CA LEU A 112 5.91 6.57 -0.34
C LEU A 112 7.05 5.69 -0.85
N GLU A 113 6.75 4.52 -1.44
CA GLU A 113 7.74 3.60 -2.02
C GLU A 113 8.08 3.90 -3.50
N ARG A 114 7.36 4.81 -4.16
CA ARG A 114 7.58 5.22 -5.57
C ARG A 114 8.33 6.54 -5.67
#